data_AF-A0A953SJB0-F1
#
_entry.id   AF-A0A953SJB0-F1
#
_cell.length_a   1.000
_cell.length_b   1.000
_cell.length_c   1.000
_cell.angle_alpha   90.00
_cell.angle_beta   90.00
_cell.angle_gamma   90.00
#
_symmetry.space_group_name_H-M   'P 1'
#
loop_
_entity.id
_entity.type
_entity.pdbx_description
1 polymer ?
#
loop_
_entity_poly.entity_id
_entity_poly.type
_entity_poly.pdbx_seq_one_letter_code
_entity_poly.pdbx_strand_id
1 'polypeptide(L)'
;MRPLTLIACLYIAGVAPLSLAQHAGHGAESHQSTADPVNAMCPIGKEPVVPSAGTVEHKGKAIGLCCPGCGKQFLAWDEARKDEFVALAVSHREPGMGDHAVHDADPAASPSTDAADENEWTFPYTLDTCPVSGQKLGSMGDPIVKKYEGREVRFCCGSCIGKFEADQPGYWKKIDEQIVKDQMHYFTAETCVVSGEPLIEDGDDIATNLVYGNRLVRLCCKMCTKDFKADPKKFIAKLDKMTADAQRKNYPLESCPVSGGELGSMGEPAELVLAGRLVRLCCANCEPKIRANPAKYLDAIDKTWQAQGMYMPMDHDAGHDADHGDQHDDDGHGDHDHD
;
A
#
# COMPACT_ATOMS: atom_id res chain seq x y z
N MET A 1 95.86 -42.22 22.25
CA MET A 1 95.20 -43.27 23.05
C MET A 1 93.70 -43.12 22.89
N ARG A 2 93.05 -44.07 22.20
CA ARG A 2 91.60 -44.35 22.26
C ARG A 2 91.42 -45.50 23.27
N PRO A 3 90.28 -45.64 23.99
CA PRO A 3 89.10 -46.27 23.40
C PRO A 3 87.70 -45.80 23.89
N LEU A 4 86.71 -46.08 23.02
CA LEU A 4 85.32 -46.58 23.23
C LEU A 4 84.40 -45.87 24.28
N THR A 5 83.10 -45.67 24.08
CA THR A 5 82.08 -46.59 23.55
C THR A 5 80.78 -45.84 23.19
N LEU A 6 80.02 -46.42 22.26
CA LEU A 6 78.65 -46.11 21.80
C LEU A 6 77.61 -45.92 22.92
N ILE A 7 76.56 -45.14 22.63
CA ILE A 7 75.14 -45.57 22.62
C ILE A 7 74.34 -44.57 21.78
N ALA A 8 73.51 -45.11 20.89
CA ALA A 8 72.63 -44.41 19.97
C ALA A 8 71.17 -44.45 20.45
N CYS A 9 70.41 -43.45 19.99
CA CYS A 9 68.95 -43.42 19.81
C CYS A 9 68.04 -43.52 21.04
N LEU A 10 67.25 -42.46 21.32
CA LEU A 10 65.90 -42.39 20.73
C LEU A 10 65.32 -40.97 20.82
N TYR A 11 64.73 -40.57 19.70
CA TYR A 11 63.86 -39.42 19.44
C TYR A 11 62.71 -39.27 20.44
N ILE A 12 62.45 -38.04 20.92
CA ILE A 12 61.11 -37.41 20.90
C ILE A 12 61.32 -35.91 20.68
N ALA A 13 60.90 -35.43 19.50
CA ALA A 13 60.83 -34.01 19.17
C ALA A 13 59.49 -33.45 19.66
N GLY A 14 59.52 -32.28 20.30
CA GLY A 14 58.33 -31.55 20.74
C GLY A 14 58.75 -30.18 21.26
N VAL A 15 59.10 -29.30 20.33
CA VAL A 15 59.52 -27.91 20.57
C VAL A 15 58.35 -27.06 21.09
N ALA A 16 58.53 -26.48 22.27
CA ALA A 16 57.86 -25.25 22.68
C ALA A 16 58.92 -24.12 22.68
N PRO A 17 58.55 -22.91 22.26
CA PRO A 17 59.12 -21.76 22.94
C PRO A 17 58.05 -20.78 23.42
N LEU A 18 58.21 -20.41 24.69
CA LEU A 18 57.83 -19.12 25.26
C LEU A 18 58.28 -17.97 24.33
N SER A 19 57.44 -16.94 24.21
CA SER A 19 57.93 -15.58 24.04
C SER A 19 57.24 -14.63 25.00
N LEU A 20 58.06 -13.67 25.41
CA LEU A 20 57.97 -12.78 26.56
C LEU A 20 57.49 -11.39 26.10
N ALA A 21 56.98 -10.61 27.06
CA ALA A 21 56.93 -9.14 27.12
C ALA A 21 55.67 -8.40 26.65
N GLN A 22 54.84 -8.07 27.65
CA GLN A 22 54.30 -6.75 28.03
C GLN A 22 54.47 -5.59 27.03
N HIS A 23 53.37 -4.87 26.75
CA HIS A 23 53.14 -3.49 27.20
C HIS A 23 51.65 -3.12 27.11
N ALA A 24 51.14 -2.52 28.18
CA ALA A 24 49.79 -2.03 28.31
C ALA A 24 49.56 -0.82 27.39
N GLY A 25 48.60 -0.95 26.47
CA GLY A 25 47.92 0.17 25.82
C GLY A 25 46.43 -0.01 26.09
N HIS A 26 45.80 0.99 26.72
CA HIS A 26 44.37 1.05 26.93
C HIS A 26 43.67 1.16 25.56
N GLY A 27 43.28 0.03 24.99
CA GLY A 27 42.31 -0.06 23.91
C GLY A 27 41.02 -0.61 24.49
N ALA A 28 39.96 0.20 24.49
CA ALA A 28 38.62 -0.32 24.69
C ALA A 28 38.33 -1.26 23.51
N GLU A 29 38.50 -2.57 23.74
CA GLU A 29 38.19 -3.60 22.78
C GLU A 29 36.66 -3.64 22.61
N SER A 30 36.19 -3.02 21.53
CA SER A 30 34.85 -3.24 21.02
C SER A 30 34.75 -4.71 20.62
N HIS A 31 34.16 -5.53 21.49
CA HIS A 31 33.68 -6.87 21.16
C HIS A 31 32.77 -6.79 19.93
N GLN A 32 33.33 -7.03 18.76
CA GLN A 32 32.56 -7.33 17.55
C GLN A 32 32.19 -8.80 17.62
N SER A 33 30.99 -9.06 18.17
CA SER A 33 30.34 -10.36 18.03
C SER A 33 29.91 -10.54 16.58
N THR A 34 30.38 -11.62 15.94
CA THR A 34 30.17 -11.98 14.53
C THR A 34 28.81 -12.65 14.28
N ALA A 35 27.82 -12.42 15.15
CA ALA A 35 26.46 -12.93 14.98
C ALA A 35 25.61 -11.87 14.27
N ASP A 36 24.91 -12.26 13.22
CA ASP A 36 23.96 -11.39 12.55
C ASP A 36 22.92 -10.89 13.57
N PRO A 37 22.59 -9.59 13.56
CA PRO A 37 21.60 -9.05 14.48
C PRO A 37 20.24 -9.71 14.23
N VAL A 38 19.53 -10.05 15.31
CA VAL A 38 18.20 -10.70 15.21
C VAL A 38 17.10 -9.73 14.76
N ASN A 39 17.41 -8.43 14.72
CA ASN A 39 16.52 -7.37 14.33
C ASN A 39 16.93 -6.73 12.99
N ALA A 40 15.92 -6.38 12.20
CA ALA A 40 16.05 -5.55 11.01
C ALA A 40 15.84 -4.05 11.33
N MET A 41 15.09 -3.74 12.39
CA MET A 41 14.77 -2.36 12.78
C MET A 41 15.44 -1.97 14.10
N CYS A 42 15.86 -0.72 14.18
CA CYS A 42 16.55 -0.15 15.32
C CYS A 42 15.58 0.05 16.50
N PRO A 43 15.87 -0.47 17.70
CA PRO A 43 14.98 -0.32 18.86
C PRO A 43 14.76 1.14 19.26
N ILE A 44 15.75 1.99 19.03
CA ILE A 44 15.71 3.40 19.41
C ILE A 44 15.07 4.27 18.33
N GLY A 45 15.66 4.25 17.13
CA GLY A 45 15.27 5.13 16.03
C GLY A 45 14.13 4.61 15.16
N LYS A 46 13.77 3.33 15.29
CA LYS A 46 12.79 2.63 14.42
C LYS A 46 13.11 2.69 12.92
N GLU A 47 14.37 2.98 12.58
CA GLU A 47 14.93 2.96 11.24
C GLU A 47 15.66 1.63 11.00
N PRO A 48 15.92 1.24 9.74
CA PRO A 48 16.69 0.04 9.44
C PRO A 48 18.06 0.05 10.13
N VAL A 49 18.47 -1.11 10.65
CA VAL A 49 19.81 -1.25 11.26
C VAL A 49 20.89 -1.09 10.20
N VAL A 50 21.99 -0.44 10.57
CA VAL A 50 23.13 -0.24 9.68
C VAL A 50 24.38 -0.89 10.29
N PRO A 51 25.18 -1.66 9.51
CA PRO A 51 26.38 -2.32 10.04
C PRO A 51 27.38 -1.35 10.68
N SER A 52 27.44 -0.11 10.20
CA SER A 52 28.33 0.94 10.71
C SER A 52 28.00 1.42 12.12
N ALA A 53 26.79 1.16 12.63
CA ALA A 53 26.36 1.56 13.97
C ALA A 53 26.64 0.49 15.04
N GLY A 54 27.01 -0.73 14.64
CA GLY A 54 27.35 -1.84 15.54
C GLY A 54 26.14 -2.54 16.17
N THR A 55 26.42 -3.53 17.01
CA THR A 55 25.44 -4.35 17.74
C THR A 55 25.64 -4.28 19.25
N VAL A 56 24.59 -4.55 20.02
CA VAL A 56 24.64 -4.78 21.47
C VAL A 56 24.03 -6.14 21.80
N GLU A 57 24.47 -6.78 22.88
CA GLU A 57 23.98 -8.11 23.26
C GLU A 57 22.91 -8.03 24.36
N HIS A 58 21.81 -8.78 24.21
CA HIS A 58 20.81 -9.02 25.25
C HIS A 58 20.41 -10.50 25.25
N LYS A 59 20.58 -11.18 26.39
CA LYS A 59 20.26 -12.61 26.56
C LYS A 59 20.82 -13.51 25.44
N GLY A 60 22.08 -13.27 25.03
CA GLY A 60 22.76 -14.04 23.99
C GLY A 60 22.30 -13.76 22.56
N LYS A 61 21.53 -12.68 22.33
CA LYS A 61 21.11 -12.24 21.00
C LYS A 61 21.74 -10.90 20.66
N ALA A 62 22.29 -10.80 19.45
CA ALA A 62 22.85 -9.56 18.92
C ALA A 62 21.72 -8.64 18.43
N ILE A 63 21.76 -7.38 18.86
CA ILE A 63 20.78 -6.34 18.53
C ILE A 63 21.47 -5.23 17.74
N GLY A 64 21.13 -5.09 16.46
CA GLY A 64 21.61 -4.07 15.54
C GLY A 64 21.04 -2.69 15.83
N LEU A 65 21.80 -1.67 15.45
CA LEU A 65 21.48 -0.27 15.70
C LEU A 65 21.50 0.54 14.40
N CYS A 66 20.81 1.67 14.42
CA CYS A 66 20.75 2.63 13.31
C CYS A 66 21.75 3.80 13.49
N CYS A 67 22.25 4.02 14.71
CA CYS A 67 23.13 5.14 15.02
C CYS A 67 24.23 4.77 16.04
N PRO A 68 25.47 5.27 15.87
CA PRO A 68 26.49 5.18 16.92
C PRO A 68 26.00 5.85 18.21
N GLY A 69 25.95 5.08 19.31
CA GLY A 69 25.49 5.57 20.62
C GLY A 69 24.08 5.14 21.02
N CYS A 70 23.24 4.71 20.05
CA CYS A 70 21.92 4.14 20.31
C CYS A 70 21.98 2.90 21.24
N GLY A 71 23.09 2.16 21.24
CA GLY A 71 23.27 0.96 22.06
C GLY A 71 23.22 1.21 23.57
N LYS A 72 23.74 2.36 24.02
CA LYS A 72 23.65 2.75 25.44
C LYS A 72 22.21 3.01 25.86
N GLN A 73 21.40 3.56 24.97
CA GLN A 73 19.99 3.83 25.23
C GLN A 73 19.18 2.53 25.31
N PHE A 74 19.49 1.55 24.46
CA PHE A 74 18.86 0.23 24.52
C PHE A 74 19.21 -0.49 25.82
N LEU A 75 20.48 -0.48 26.23
CA LEU A 75 20.90 -1.08 27.50
C LEU A 75 20.31 -0.37 28.74
N ALA A 76 19.92 0.90 28.60
CA ALA A 76 19.27 1.68 29.66
C ALA A 76 17.75 1.46 29.78
N TRP A 77 17.13 0.72 28.84
CA TRP A 77 15.74 0.29 29.01
C TRP A 77 15.60 -0.64 30.21
N ASP A 78 14.38 -0.76 30.73
CA ASP A 78 14.06 -1.81 31.68
C ASP A 78 14.10 -3.19 31.00
N GLU A 79 14.31 -4.24 31.79
CA GLU A 79 14.48 -5.60 31.28
C GLU A 79 13.24 -6.12 30.53
N ALA A 80 12.03 -5.79 31.00
CA ALA A 80 10.79 -6.22 30.37
C ALA A 80 10.67 -5.66 28.95
N ARG A 81 10.99 -4.37 28.78
CA ARG A 81 11.00 -3.71 27.48
C ARG A 81 12.07 -4.25 26.53
N LYS A 82 13.27 -4.61 27.03
CA LYS A 82 14.29 -5.27 26.20
C LYS A 82 13.82 -6.65 25.75
N ASP A 83 13.24 -7.42 26.66
CA ASP A 83 12.72 -8.76 26.38
C ASP A 83 11.61 -8.75 25.34
N GLU A 84 10.67 -7.80 25.47
CA GLU A 84 9.60 -7.59 24.52
C GLU A 84 10.14 -7.25 23.12
N PHE A 85 11.08 -6.29 23.05
CA PHE A 85 11.71 -5.95 21.77
C PHE A 85 12.42 -7.14 21.13
N VAL A 86 13.19 -7.90 21.91
CA VAL A 86 13.89 -9.09 21.41
C VAL A 86 12.92 -10.18 20.96
N ALA A 87 11.78 -10.35 21.62
CA ALA A 87 10.72 -11.26 21.19
C ALA A 87 10.08 -10.81 19.87
N LEU A 88 9.87 -9.50 19.68
CA LEU A 88 9.38 -8.93 18.43
C LEU A 88 10.41 -9.08 17.31
N ALA A 89 11.70 -8.84 17.57
CA ALA A 89 12.80 -9.00 16.62
C ALA A 89 12.90 -10.43 16.09
N VAL A 90 12.93 -11.41 16.99
CA VAL A 90 13.00 -12.83 16.63
C VAL A 90 11.75 -13.31 15.89
N SER A 91 10.60 -12.65 16.10
CA SER A 91 9.36 -12.95 15.38
C SER A 91 9.11 -12.05 14.16
N HIS A 92 10.09 -11.25 13.73
CA HIS A 92 9.99 -10.31 12.60
C HIS A 92 8.82 -9.32 12.69
N ARG A 93 8.39 -8.95 13.91
CA ARG A 93 7.25 -8.04 14.17
C ARG A 93 7.70 -6.73 14.83
N GLU A 94 8.83 -6.23 14.38
CA GLU A 94 9.46 -5.07 15.02
C GLU A 94 8.74 -3.77 14.69
N PRO A 95 8.64 -2.82 15.63
CA PRO A 95 8.12 -1.49 15.34
C PRO A 95 8.93 -0.81 14.23
N GLY A 96 8.28 -0.49 13.12
CA GLY A 96 8.91 0.10 11.94
C GLY A 96 9.17 -0.88 10.80
N MET A 97 9.02 -2.19 11.04
CA MET A 97 8.97 -3.20 9.99
C MET A 97 7.57 -3.14 9.38
N GLY A 98 7.42 -2.43 8.26
CA GLY A 98 6.19 -2.52 7.46
C GLY A 98 5.98 -3.97 7.04
N ASP A 99 4.74 -4.44 7.12
CA ASP A 99 4.30 -5.85 7.08
C ASP A 99 4.85 -6.68 5.91
N HIS A 100 6.12 -7.09 5.94
CA HIS A 100 6.73 -7.97 4.95
C HIS A 100 7.82 -8.86 5.55
N ALA A 101 7.42 -9.96 6.20
CA ALA A 101 8.13 -11.24 6.43
C ALA A 101 7.41 -11.97 7.59
N VAL A 102 6.83 -13.16 7.53
CA VAL A 102 7.07 -14.39 6.75
C VAL A 102 5.77 -15.22 6.75
N HIS A 103 5.57 -15.99 5.69
CA HIS A 103 4.59 -17.07 5.61
C HIS A 103 4.96 -18.20 6.58
N ASP A 104 4.07 -18.53 7.52
CA ASP A 104 3.61 -19.89 7.85
C ASP A 104 2.67 -19.81 9.06
N ALA A 105 1.41 -20.18 8.86
CA ALA A 105 0.33 -20.05 9.83
C ALA A 105 0.08 -21.38 10.56
N ASP A 106 -0.16 -21.29 11.86
CA ASP A 106 -1.21 -22.09 12.50
C ASP A 106 -2.00 -21.19 13.48
N PRO A 107 -3.35 -21.24 13.52
CA PRO A 107 -4.19 -20.22 14.14
C PRO A 107 -4.76 -20.69 15.48
N ALA A 108 -4.38 -20.03 16.58
CA ALA A 108 -5.17 -20.06 17.81
C ALA A 108 -4.89 -18.86 18.71
N ALA A 109 -5.98 -18.11 18.95
CA ALA A 109 -6.23 -17.25 20.11
C ALA A 109 -5.47 -15.92 20.25
N SER A 110 -6.19 -14.85 19.87
CA SER A 110 -6.17 -13.45 20.36
C SER A 110 -6.15 -13.35 21.91
N PRO A 111 -6.13 -12.15 22.55
CA PRO A 111 -6.18 -10.77 22.02
C PRO A 111 -5.20 -9.77 22.71
N SER A 112 -4.93 -8.62 22.09
CA SER A 112 -4.64 -7.35 22.79
C SER A 112 -4.62 -6.22 21.77
N THR A 113 -5.61 -5.33 21.78
CA THR A 113 -5.58 -4.03 22.49
C THR A 113 -4.46 -3.10 22.03
N ASP A 114 -4.39 -2.85 20.73
CA ASP A 114 -4.56 -1.47 20.33
C ASP A 114 -6.07 -1.27 20.21
N ALA A 115 -6.59 -0.19 20.78
CA ALA A 115 -7.87 0.31 20.34
C ALA A 115 -7.68 0.68 18.86
N ALA A 116 -7.91 -0.29 17.98
CA ALA A 116 -8.46 -0.01 16.68
C ALA A 116 -9.60 0.95 16.96
N ASP A 117 -9.48 2.19 16.49
CA ASP A 117 -10.66 2.99 16.30
C ASP A 117 -11.53 2.14 15.39
N GLU A 118 -12.54 1.47 15.98
CA GLU A 118 -13.44 0.49 15.37
C GLU A 118 -14.39 1.17 14.36
N ASN A 119 -13.90 2.26 13.76
CA ASN A 119 -14.63 3.30 13.10
C ASN A 119 -13.74 4.22 12.25
N GLU A 120 -12.47 3.89 12.00
CA GLU A 120 -11.68 4.57 10.97
C GLU A 120 -12.01 3.95 9.60
N TRP A 121 -13.05 4.50 8.97
CA TRP A 121 -13.36 4.26 7.56
C TRP A 121 -12.21 4.81 6.71
N THR A 122 -11.14 4.03 6.52
CA THR A 122 -10.05 4.41 5.63
C THR A 122 -10.39 3.94 4.22
N PHE A 123 -10.69 4.86 3.30
CA PHE A 123 -10.66 4.47 1.89
C PHE A 123 -9.20 4.47 1.44
N PRO A 124 -8.70 3.31 0.99
CA PRO A 124 -7.31 3.22 0.57
C PRO A 124 -7.10 4.09 -0.67
N TYR A 125 -5.84 4.47 -0.90
CA TYR A 125 -5.49 5.18 -2.13
C TYR A 125 -5.58 4.22 -3.32
N THR A 126 -6.52 4.47 -4.24
CA THR A 126 -6.86 3.55 -5.34
C THR A 126 -6.23 3.91 -6.68
N LEU A 127 -5.64 5.09 -6.83
CA LEU A 127 -4.93 5.45 -8.05
C LEU A 127 -3.66 4.58 -8.18
N ASP A 128 -3.31 4.21 -9.41
CA ASP A 128 -2.18 3.33 -9.69
C ASP A 128 -0.84 4.07 -9.86
N THR A 129 -0.85 5.40 -9.74
CA THR A 129 0.33 6.27 -9.89
C THR A 129 0.65 7.06 -8.62
N CYS A 130 1.95 7.34 -8.45
CA CYS A 130 2.46 8.24 -7.41
C CYS A 130 2.01 9.67 -7.72
N PRO A 131 1.38 10.40 -6.78
CA PRO A 131 0.84 11.73 -7.04
C PRO A 131 1.91 12.79 -7.26
N VAL A 132 3.15 12.50 -6.85
CA VAL A 132 4.28 13.43 -6.94
C VAL A 132 5.07 13.23 -8.23
N SER A 133 5.42 11.99 -8.55
CA SER A 133 6.25 11.67 -9.72
C SER A 133 5.46 11.27 -10.95
N GLY A 134 4.19 10.89 -10.81
CA GLY A 134 3.37 10.31 -11.88
C GLY A 134 3.75 8.88 -12.28
N GLN A 135 4.77 8.30 -11.66
CA GLN A 135 5.21 6.93 -11.96
C GLN A 135 4.25 5.91 -11.38
N LYS A 136 4.14 4.75 -12.05
CA LYS A 136 3.32 3.64 -11.58
C LYS A 136 3.80 3.12 -10.23
N LEU A 137 2.88 3.00 -9.27
CA LEU A 137 3.15 2.42 -7.96
C LEU A 137 3.56 0.94 -8.13
N GLY A 138 4.56 0.49 -7.37
CA GLY A 138 5.17 -0.83 -7.53
C GLY A 138 6.41 -0.86 -8.44
N SER A 139 6.62 0.15 -9.29
CA SER A 139 7.80 0.20 -10.19
C SER A 139 9.13 0.43 -9.47
N MET A 140 9.08 0.93 -8.23
CA MET A 140 10.23 1.26 -7.39
C MET A 140 10.25 0.42 -6.10
N GLY A 141 9.60 -0.75 -6.12
CA GLY A 141 9.30 -1.55 -4.94
C GLY A 141 7.92 -1.22 -4.35
N ASP A 142 7.66 -1.75 -3.15
CA ASP A 142 6.36 -1.58 -2.50
C ASP A 142 6.06 -0.10 -2.21
N PRO A 143 4.82 0.37 -2.51
CA PRO A 143 4.45 1.76 -2.26
C PRO A 143 4.55 2.13 -0.78
N ILE A 144 5.13 3.30 -0.51
CA ILE A 144 5.16 3.85 0.85
C ILE A 144 3.80 4.48 1.13
N VAL A 145 3.08 3.92 2.10
CA VAL A 145 1.76 4.39 2.54
C VAL A 145 1.92 5.46 3.62
N LYS A 146 1.25 6.60 3.47
CA LYS A 146 1.11 7.64 4.49
C LYS A 146 -0.35 8.01 4.68
N LYS A 147 -0.68 8.47 5.88
CA LYS A 147 -1.98 9.07 6.20
C LYS A 147 -1.77 10.53 6.59
N TYR A 148 -2.53 11.44 5.99
CA TYR A 148 -2.62 12.83 6.45
C TYR A 148 -4.10 13.19 6.59
N GLU A 149 -4.47 13.80 7.71
CA GLU A 149 -5.86 14.25 7.95
C GLU A 149 -6.92 13.14 7.73
N GLY A 150 -6.59 11.90 8.12
CA GLY A 150 -7.49 10.74 7.95
C GLY A 150 -7.59 10.21 6.50
N ARG A 151 -6.76 10.72 5.58
CA ARG A 151 -6.73 10.31 4.17
C ARG A 151 -5.42 9.62 3.82
N GLU A 152 -5.54 8.45 3.20
CA GLU A 152 -4.39 7.67 2.73
C GLU A 152 -3.83 8.23 1.41
N VAL A 153 -2.51 8.25 1.28
CA VAL A 153 -1.78 8.54 0.04
C VAL A 153 -0.59 7.60 -0.08
N ARG A 154 -0.26 7.20 -1.31
CA ARG A 154 0.82 6.25 -1.60
C ARG A 154 1.88 6.85 -2.49
N PHE A 155 3.14 6.59 -2.15
CA PHE A 155 4.30 7.12 -2.84
C PHE A 155 5.19 6.01 -3.39
N CYS A 156 5.83 6.24 -4.53
CA CYS A 156 6.80 5.28 -5.06
C CYS A 156 8.14 5.29 -4.31
N CYS A 157 8.50 6.37 -3.60
CA CYS A 157 9.77 6.47 -2.89
C CYS A 157 9.76 7.58 -1.82
N GLY A 158 10.75 7.55 -0.92
CA GLY A 158 10.84 8.49 0.20
C GLY A 158 11.02 9.95 -0.22
N SER A 159 11.69 10.23 -1.34
CA SER A 159 11.86 11.61 -1.83
C SER A 159 10.56 12.25 -2.32
N CYS A 160 9.56 11.44 -2.70
CA CYS A 160 8.24 11.95 -3.04
C CYS A 160 7.50 12.47 -1.80
N ILE A 161 7.74 11.89 -0.62
CA ILE A 161 7.10 12.32 0.63
C ILE A 161 7.48 13.76 0.95
N GLY A 162 8.78 14.08 0.92
CA GLY A 162 9.24 15.46 1.22
C GLY A 162 8.71 16.50 0.23
N LYS A 163 8.59 16.15 -1.05
CA LYS A 163 7.96 17.04 -2.05
C LYS A 163 6.48 17.23 -1.79
N PHE A 164 5.78 16.15 -1.43
CA PHE A 164 4.37 16.19 -1.08
C PHE A 164 4.12 17.09 0.13
N GLU A 165 4.88 16.91 1.20
CA GLU A 165 4.76 17.70 2.42
C GLU A 165 5.07 19.19 2.20
N ALA A 166 5.96 19.51 1.26
CA ALA A 166 6.28 20.89 0.90
C ALA A 166 5.14 21.62 0.16
N ASP A 167 4.24 20.90 -0.53
CA ASP A 167 3.08 21.47 -1.24
C ASP A 167 1.84 20.55 -1.14
N GLN A 168 1.41 20.26 0.08
CA GLN A 168 0.23 19.41 0.27
C GLN A 168 -1.02 19.95 -0.45
N PRO A 169 -1.36 21.26 -0.41
CA PRO A 169 -2.55 21.77 -1.08
C PRO A 169 -2.53 21.53 -2.59
N GLY A 170 -1.37 21.75 -3.24
CA GLY A 170 -1.22 21.54 -4.68
C GLY A 170 -1.34 20.07 -5.07
N TYR A 171 -0.73 19.15 -4.30
CA TYR A 171 -0.83 17.72 -4.58
C TYR A 171 -2.20 17.14 -4.24
N TRP A 172 -2.85 17.56 -3.16
CA TRP A 172 -4.22 17.12 -2.85
C TRP A 172 -5.20 17.51 -3.94
N LYS A 173 -5.10 18.74 -4.47
CA LYS A 173 -5.90 19.17 -5.61
C LYS A 173 -5.73 18.24 -6.82
N LYS A 174 -4.49 17.91 -7.18
CA LYS A 174 -4.18 16.99 -8.30
C LYS A 174 -4.70 15.57 -8.05
N ILE A 175 -4.62 15.08 -6.82
CA ILE A 175 -5.16 13.76 -6.45
C ILE A 175 -6.68 13.78 -6.58
N ASP A 176 -7.35 14.83 -6.10
CA ASP A 176 -8.80 14.96 -6.17
C ASP A 176 -9.29 14.99 -7.61
N GLU A 177 -8.63 15.76 -8.48
CA GLU A 177 -8.93 15.78 -9.92
C GLU A 177 -8.80 14.38 -10.56
N GLN A 178 -7.75 13.64 -10.21
CA GLN A 178 -7.56 12.26 -10.70
C GLN A 178 -8.62 11.29 -10.15
N ILE A 179 -8.99 11.42 -8.87
CA ILE A 179 -10.03 10.61 -8.26
C ILE A 179 -11.39 10.90 -8.87
N VAL A 180 -11.72 12.17 -9.12
CA VAL A 180 -12.95 12.55 -9.81
C VAL A 180 -12.97 11.90 -11.19
N LYS A 181 -11.90 12.06 -11.98
CA LYS A 181 -11.80 11.46 -13.31
C LYS A 181 -11.93 9.93 -13.30
N ASP A 182 -11.25 9.27 -12.37
CA ASP A 182 -11.28 7.81 -12.22
C ASP A 182 -12.67 7.30 -11.82
N GLN A 183 -13.28 7.92 -10.82
CA GLN A 183 -14.49 7.40 -10.19
C GLN A 183 -15.80 7.88 -10.84
N MET A 184 -15.78 8.97 -11.61
CA MET A 184 -16.97 9.51 -12.28
C MET A 184 -17.64 8.46 -13.16
N HIS A 185 -16.82 7.72 -13.91
CA HIS A 185 -17.27 6.63 -14.77
C HIS A 185 -18.07 5.55 -14.03
N TYR A 186 -17.76 5.32 -12.75
CA TYR A 186 -18.42 4.28 -11.95
C TYR A 186 -19.53 4.84 -11.07
N PHE A 187 -19.81 6.15 -11.17
CA PHE A 187 -20.79 6.83 -10.35
C PHE A 187 -22.19 6.68 -10.95
N THR A 188 -22.92 5.67 -10.49
CA THR A 188 -24.25 5.31 -11.03
C THR A 188 -25.42 6.02 -10.36
N ALA A 189 -25.19 6.81 -9.30
CA ALA A 189 -26.27 7.47 -8.59
C ALA A 189 -26.71 8.73 -9.35
N GLU A 190 -27.98 8.76 -9.75
CA GLU A 190 -28.60 9.93 -10.42
C GLU A 190 -29.21 10.93 -9.43
N THR A 191 -29.21 10.59 -8.14
CA THR A 191 -29.77 11.42 -7.06
C THR A 191 -28.75 11.69 -5.98
N CYS A 192 -28.86 12.86 -5.36
CA CYS A 192 -28.03 13.30 -4.25
C CYS A 192 -28.20 12.35 -3.07
N VAL A 193 -27.10 11.77 -2.58
CA VAL A 193 -27.16 10.81 -1.47
C VAL A 193 -27.73 11.44 -0.18
N VAL A 194 -27.59 12.75 -0.02
CA VAL A 194 -28.08 13.50 1.15
C VAL A 194 -29.56 13.83 1.02
N SER A 195 -29.96 14.65 0.03
CA SER A 195 -31.33 15.14 -0.11
C SER A 195 -32.26 14.20 -0.89
N GLY A 196 -31.72 13.34 -1.75
CA GLY A 196 -32.49 12.53 -2.69
C GLY A 196 -32.95 13.27 -3.95
N GLU A 197 -32.60 14.55 -4.09
CA GLU A 197 -32.90 15.35 -5.29
C GLU A 197 -32.06 14.90 -6.49
N PRO A 198 -32.53 15.13 -7.73
CA PRO A 198 -31.76 14.83 -8.93
C PRO A 198 -30.39 15.51 -8.95
N LEU A 199 -29.38 14.82 -9.47
CA LEU A 199 -28.06 15.37 -9.78
C LEU A 199 -27.96 15.84 -11.24
N ILE A 200 -28.96 15.47 -12.04
CA ILE A 200 -29.11 15.84 -13.45
C ILE A 200 -30.48 16.49 -13.58
N GLU A 201 -30.52 17.69 -14.15
CA GLU A 201 -31.75 18.44 -14.39
C GLU A 201 -31.74 18.87 -15.87
N ASP A 202 -32.80 18.52 -16.62
CA ASP A 202 -32.92 18.80 -18.05
C ASP A 202 -31.73 18.34 -18.93
N GLY A 203 -30.98 17.32 -18.47
CA GLY A 203 -29.80 16.79 -19.14
C GLY A 203 -28.48 17.44 -18.70
N ASP A 204 -28.54 18.50 -17.91
CA ASP A 204 -27.37 19.18 -17.36
C ASP A 204 -26.95 18.55 -16.02
N ASP A 205 -25.65 18.27 -15.88
CA ASP A 205 -25.05 17.86 -14.62
C ASP A 205 -24.93 19.05 -13.67
N ILE A 206 -25.85 19.14 -12.71
CA ILE A 206 -25.89 20.20 -11.69
C ILE A 206 -25.11 19.80 -10.42
N ALA A 207 -24.49 18.62 -10.39
CA ALA A 207 -23.84 18.11 -9.21
C ALA A 207 -22.51 18.83 -8.92
N THR A 208 -22.22 18.99 -7.64
CA THR A 208 -20.89 19.35 -7.16
C THR A 208 -20.14 18.10 -6.72
N ASN A 209 -18.90 17.96 -7.20
CA ASN A 209 -17.99 16.89 -6.80
C ASN A 209 -17.29 17.21 -5.48
N LEU A 210 -17.32 16.24 -4.57
CA LEU A 210 -16.60 16.24 -3.29
C LEU A 210 -15.80 14.95 -3.19
N VAL A 211 -14.50 15.05 -2.93
CA VAL A 211 -13.69 13.88 -2.57
C VAL A 211 -13.59 13.80 -1.05
N TYR A 212 -14.06 12.69 -0.48
CA TYR A 212 -13.98 12.40 0.95
C TYR A 212 -13.14 11.14 1.18
N GLY A 213 -11.95 11.31 1.78
CA GLY A 213 -11.10 10.19 2.18
C GLY A 213 -10.60 9.29 1.04
N ASN A 214 -10.58 9.76 -0.21
CA ASN A 214 -10.37 9.02 -1.48
C ASN A 214 -11.63 8.46 -2.17
N ARG A 215 -12.83 8.87 -1.73
CA ARG A 215 -14.11 8.50 -2.35
C ARG A 215 -14.77 9.72 -2.99
N LEU A 216 -15.15 9.60 -4.26
CA LEU A 216 -15.99 10.58 -4.94
C LEU A 216 -17.42 10.52 -4.38
N VAL A 217 -17.93 11.69 -4.00
CA VAL A 217 -19.32 11.94 -3.59
C VAL A 217 -19.85 13.09 -4.43
N ARG A 218 -21.03 12.92 -5.03
CA ARG A 218 -21.70 13.96 -5.81
C ARG A 218 -22.93 14.45 -5.06
N LEU A 219 -23.07 15.77 -4.97
CA LEU A 219 -24.10 16.44 -4.16
C LEU A 219 -24.72 17.59 -4.94
N CYS A 220 -26.03 17.81 -4.80
CA CYS A 220 -26.74 18.86 -5.55
C CYS A 220 -26.43 20.29 -5.06
N CYS A 221 -26.00 20.49 -3.80
CA CYS A 221 -25.80 21.83 -3.25
C CYS A 221 -24.84 21.91 -2.05
N LYS A 222 -24.47 23.15 -1.68
CA LYS A 222 -23.59 23.44 -0.53
C LYS A 222 -24.16 23.00 0.82
N MET A 223 -25.49 23.03 0.98
CA MET A 223 -26.14 22.56 2.21
C MET A 223 -25.95 21.05 2.36
N CYS A 224 -26.14 20.29 1.27
CA CYS A 224 -25.83 18.87 1.25
C CYS A 224 -24.36 18.58 1.56
N THR A 225 -23.42 19.41 1.11
CA THR A 225 -21.99 19.28 1.51
C THR A 225 -21.80 19.44 3.02
N LYS A 226 -22.50 20.39 3.64
CA LYS A 226 -22.44 20.61 5.09
C LYS A 226 -23.03 19.42 5.85
N ASP A 227 -24.19 18.94 5.42
CA ASP A 227 -24.87 17.80 6.06
C ASP A 227 -24.07 16.52 5.88
N PHE A 228 -23.50 16.30 4.69
CA PHE A 228 -22.57 15.20 4.43
C PHE A 228 -21.41 15.21 5.42
N LYS A 229 -20.77 16.37 5.63
CA LYS A 229 -19.64 16.49 6.57
C LYS A 229 -20.05 16.29 8.04
N ALA A 230 -21.32 16.48 8.39
CA ALA A 230 -21.80 16.25 9.75
C ALA A 230 -21.97 14.76 10.07
N ASP A 231 -22.30 13.93 9.08
CA ASP A 231 -22.44 12.48 9.25
C ASP A 231 -21.99 11.71 7.99
N PRO A 232 -20.68 11.74 7.66
CA PRO A 232 -20.19 11.16 6.41
C PRO A 232 -20.40 9.65 6.36
N LYS A 233 -20.31 8.95 7.50
CA LYS A 233 -20.47 7.50 7.58
C LYS A 233 -21.84 7.04 7.10
N LYS A 234 -22.90 7.71 7.56
CA LYS A 234 -24.28 7.42 7.12
C LYS A 234 -24.44 7.57 5.62
N PHE A 235 -23.95 8.67 5.05
CA PHE A 235 -24.14 8.95 3.63
C PHE A 235 -23.26 8.09 2.73
N ILE A 236 -22.03 7.78 3.15
CA ILE A 236 -21.20 6.82 2.43
C ILE A 236 -21.85 5.43 2.45
N ALA A 237 -22.33 4.94 3.60
CA ALA A 237 -23.00 3.64 3.65
C ALA A 237 -24.24 3.58 2.72
N LYS A 238 -25.00 4.68 2.66
CA LYS A 238 -26.12 4.82 1.70
C LYS A 238 -25.62 4.80 0.24
N LEU A 239 -24.56 5.56 -0.07
CA LEU A 239 -23.98 5.62 -1.41
C LEU A 239 -23.46 4.25 -1.86
N ASP A 240 -22.73 3.55 -0.99
CA ASP A 240 -22.16 2.26 -1.31
C ASP A 240 -23.25 1.19 -1.48
N LYS A 241 -24.33 1.25 -0.71
CA LYS A 241 -25.51 0.41 -0.97
C LYS A 241 -26.10 0.66 -2.36
N MET A 242 -26.27 1.93 -2.75
CA MET A 242 -26.78 2.29 -4.08
C MET A 242 -25.85 1.79 -5.19
N THR A 243 -24.54 1.98 -5.05
CA THR A 243 -23.52 1.47 -5.98
C THR A 243 -23.56 -0.04 -6.09
N ALA A 244 -23.58 -0.75 -4.95
CA ALA A 244 -23.62 -2.21 -4.92
C ALA A 244 -24.90 -2.75 -5.57
N ASP A 245 -26.06 -2.18 -5.26
CA ASP A 245 -27.34 -2.60 -5.85
C ASP A 245 -27.40 -2.36 -7.37
N ALA A 246 -26.80 -1.28 -7.85
CA ALA A 246 -26.69 -1.00 -9.28
C ALA A 246 -25.77 -2.00 -10.00
N GLN A 247 -24.59 -2.27 -9.42
CA GLN A 247 -23.55 -3.05 -10.09
C GLN A 247 -23.74 -4.57 -9.92
N ARG A 248 -24.39 -5.05 -8.85
CA ARG A 248 -24.59 -6.49 -8.61
C ARG A 248 -25.33 -7.19 -9.74
N LYS A 249 -26.24 -6.50 -10.42
CA LYS A 249 -27.03 -7.03 -11.55
C LYS A 249 -26.15 -7.44 -12.73
N ASN A 250 -25.07 -6.71 -12.97
CA ASN A 250 -24.16 -6.87 -14.10
C ASN A 250 -22.70 -7.00 -13.61
N TYR A 251 -22.51 -7.72 -12.50
CA TYR A 251 -21.19 -7.89 -11.92
C TYR A 251 -20.37 -8.83 -12.82
N PRO A 252 -19.11 -8.49 -13.17
CA PRO A 252 -18.45 -9.09 -14.31
C PRO A 252 -17.71 -10.39 -13.98
N LEU A 253 -17.43 -10.63 -12.70
CA LEU A 253 -16.67 -11.78 -12.24
C LEU A 253 -17.57 -12.84 -11.59
N GLU A 254 -17.36 -14.09 -11.96
CA GLU A 254 -17.91 -15.27 -11.27
C GLU A 254 -16.99 -15.76 -10.15
N SER A 255 -15.72 -15.35 -10.16
CA SER A 255 -14.70 -15.74 -9.21
C SER A 255 -14.18 -14.56 -8.37
N CYS A 256 -13.69 -14.88 -7.18
CA CYS A 256 -13.08 -13.92 -6.26
C CYS A 256 -11.82 -13.33 -6.88
N PRO A 257 -11.69 -11.99 -7.01
CA PRO A 257 -10.53 -11.35 -7.63
C PRO A 257 -9.23 -11.54 -6.84
N VAL A 258 -9.32 -11.97 -5.57
CA VAL A 258 -8.15 -12.16 -4.70
C VAL A 258 -7.66 -13.60 -4.69
N SER A 259 -8.57 -14.56 -4.51
CA SER A 259 -8.23 -15.99 -4.34
C SER A 259 -8.50 -16.83 -5.59
N GLY A 260 -9.30 -16.34 -6.54
CA GLY A 260 -9.79 -17.10 -7.69
C GLY A 260 -10.89 -18.11 -7.36
N GLY A 261 -11.29 -18.27 -6.09
CA GLY A 261 -12.38 -19.16 -5.70
C GLY A 261 -13.74 -18.65 -6.20
N GLU A 262 -14.65 -19.56 -6.53
CA GLU A 262 -16.00 -19.22 -7.04
C GLU A 262 -16.81 -18.42 -6.02
N LEU A 263 -17.44 -17.33 -6.47
CA LEU A 263 -18.31 -16.52 -5.62
C LEU A 263 -19.56 -17.32 -5.25
N GLY A 264 -19.87 -17.41 -3.96
CA GLY A 264 -20.97 -18.24 -3.46
C GLY A 264 -20.54 -19.58 -2.87
N SER A 265 -19.35 -20.09 -3.25
CA SER A 265 -18.84 -21.38 -2.76
C SER A 265 -18.56 -21.41 -1.25
N MET A 266 -18.31 -20.25 -0.65
CA MET A 266 -18.07 -20.08 0.80
C MET A 266 -19.24 -19.40 1.53
N GLY A 267 -20.45 -19.45 0.95
CA GLY A 267 -21.64 -18.75 1.45
C GLY A 267 -21.90 -17.43 0.73
N GLU A 268 -22.64 -16.53 1.36
CA GLU A 268 -22.94 -15.21 0.78
C GLU A 268 -21.63 -14.43 0.54
N PRO A 269 -21.36 -13.97 -0.70
CA PRO A 269 -20.14 -13.22 -0.99
C PRO A 269 -20.00 -11.99 -0.10
N ALA A 270 -18.80 -11.79 0.45
CA ALA A 270 -18.49 -10.55 1.14
C ALA A 270 -18.37 -9.43 0.11
N GLU A 271 -19.10 -8.33 0.31
CA GLU A 271 -19.14 -7.22 -0.63
C GLU A 271 -18.59 -5.95 0.02
N LEU A 272 -17.80 -5.20 -0.74
CA LEU A 272 -17.35 -3.87 -0.38
C LEU A 272 -17.34 -2.98 -1.62
N VAL A 273 -17.46 -1.67 -1.44
CA VAL A 273 -17.35 -0.70 -2.52
C VAL A 273 -16.06 0.09 -2.36
N LEU A 274 -15.22 0.08 -3.40
CA LEU A 274 -13.96 0.80 -3.45
C LEU A 274 -13.92 1.68 -4.69
N ALA A 275 -13.71 2.98 -4.49
CA ALA A 275 -13.59 3.94 -5.58
C ALA A 275 -14.74 3.84 -6.61
N GLY A 276 -15.98 3.67 -6.14
CA GLY A 276 -17.16 3.56 -7.02
C GLY A 276 -17.44 2.18 -7.56
N ARG A 277 -16.63 1.18 -7.22
CA ARG A 277 -16.73 -0.17 -7.79
C ARG A 277 -17.09 -1.16 -6.71
N LEU A 278 -18.14 -1.92 -6.93
CA LEU A 278 -18.50 -3.09 -6.16
C LEU A 278 -17.38 -4.12 -6.35
N VAL A 279 -16.88 -4.64 -5.23
CA VAL A 279 -15.98 -5.78 -5.20
C VAL A 279 -16.66 -6.88 -4.42
N ARG A 280 -16.80 -8.05 -5.05
CA ARG A 280 -17.37 -9.25 -4.43
C ARG A 280 -16.25 -10.24 -4.16
N LEU A 281 -16.20 -10.73 -2.94
CA LEU A 281 -15.19 -11.65 -2.42
C LEU A 281 -15.84 -12.97 -2.04
N CYS A 282 -15.09 -14.06 -2.13
CA CYS A 282 -15.56 -15.34 -1.61
C CYS A 282 -15.77 -15.30 -0.10
N CYS A 283 -14.98 -14.50 0.64
CA CYS A 283 -15.10 -14.31 2.09
C CYS A 283 -14.43 -13.01 2.57
N ALA A 284 -14.74 -12.58 3.80
CA ALA A 284 -14.19 -11.35 4.39
C ALA A 284 -12.66 -11.37 4.55
N ASN A 285 -12.04 -12.54 4.64
CA ASN A 285 -10.58 -12.68 4.80
C ASN A 285 -9.78 -12.15 3.60
N CYS A 286 -10.41 -11.91 2.45
CA CYS A 286 -9.76 -11.33 1.28
C CYS A 286 -9.71 -9.80 1.32
N GLU A 287 -10.52 -9.13 2.15
CA GLU A 287 -10.59 -7.67 2.23
C GLU A 287 -9.24 -7.00 2.58
N PRO A 288 -8.45 -7.50 3.57
CA PRO A 288 -7.15 -6.90 3.88
C PRO A 288 -6.19 -6.90 2.68
N LYS A 289 -6.21 -7.95 1.86
CA LYS A 289 -5.37 -8.03 0.65
C LYS A 289 -5.79 -6.98 -0.37
N ILE A 290 -7.09 -6.73 -0.52
CA ILE A 290 -7.58 -5.65 -1.39
C ILE A 290 -7.14 -4.30 -0.87
N ARG A 291 -7.31 -4.02 0.44
CA ARG A 291 -6.89 -2.75 1.03
C ARG A 291 -5.38 -2.54 0.90
N ALA A 292 -4.58 -3.60 0.95
CA ALA A 292 -3.14 -3.53 0.73
C ALA A 292 -2.79 -3.17 -0.73
N ASN A 293 -3.55 -3.62 -1.73
CA ASN A 293 -3.25 -3.41 -3.16
C ASN A 293 -4.50 -3.10 -4.01
N PRO A 294 -5.26 -2.02 -3.72
CA PRO A 294 -6.59 -1.81 -4.30
C PRO A 294 -6.52 -1.63 -5.82
N ALA A 295 -5.60 -0.81 -6.32
CA ALA A 295 -5.45 -0.54 -7.75
C ALA A 295 -5.28 -1.82 -8.60
N LYS A 296 -4.54 -2.82 -8.08
CA LYS A 296 -4.33 -4.10 -8.76
C LYS A 296 -5.63 -4.89 -8.94
N TYR A 297 -6.44 -4.96 -7.89
CA TYR A 297 -7.68 -5.73 -7.92
C TYR A 297 -8.80 -5.01 -8.67
N LEU A 298 -8.85 -3.67 -8.58
CA LEU A 298 -9.78 -2.87 -9.35
C LEU A 298 -9.50 -2.98 -10.85
N ASP A 299 -8.23 -2.89 -11.27
CA ASP A 299 -7.83 -3.08 -12.68
C ASP A 299 -8.27 -4.44 -13.26
N ALA A 300 -8.22 -5.51 -12.47
CA ALA A 300 -8.71 -6.83 -12.90
C ALA A 300 -10.24 -6.87 -13.11
N ILE A 301 -10.99 -6.20 -12.23
CA ILE A 301 -12.46 -6.08 -12.35
C ILE A 301 -12.81 -5.22 -13.56
N ASP A 302 -12.15 -4.07 -13.71
CA ASP A 302 -12.37 -3.10 -14.77
C ASP A 302 -12.11 -3.70 -16.16
N LYS A 303 -11.02 -4.44 -16.32
CA LYS A 303 -10.72 -5.17 -17.57
C LYS A 303 -11.80 -6.19 -17.92
N THR A 304 -12.43 -6.80 -16.92
CA THR A 304 -13.50 -7.77 -17.16
C THR A 304 -14.80 -7.06 -17.59
N TRP A 305 -15.16 -5.95 -16.95
CA TRP A 305 -16.26 -5.09 -17.42
C TRP A 305 -16.04 -4.59 -18.84
N GLN A 306 -14.82 -4.14 -19.14
CA GLN A 306 -14.43 -3.68 -20.48
C GLN A 306 -14.58 -4.80 -21.52
N ALA A 307 -14.10 -6.01 -21.21
CA ALA A 307 -14.21 -7.17 -22.09
C ALA A 307 -15.67 -7.58 -22.37
N GLN A 308 -16.59 -7.31 -21.43
CA GLN A 308 -18.01 -7.58 -21.57
C GLN A 308 -18.80 -6.45 -22.26
N GLY A 309 -18.14 -5.35 -22.64
CA GLY A 309 -18.79 -4.20 -23.26
C GLY A 309 -19.71 -3.42 -22.31
N MET A 310 -19.60 -3.64 -21.00
CA MET A 310 -20.46 -3.06 -19.96
C MET A 310 -19.82 -1.83 -19.30
N TYR A 311 -18.95 -1.14 -20.03
CA TYR A 311 -18.28 0.09 -19.57
C TYR A 311 -19.32 1.22 -19.48
N MET A 312 -19.59 1.69 -18.27
CA MET A 312 -20.67 2.63 -17.94
C MET A 312 -20.24 4.09 -18.12
N PRO A 313 -20.85 4.87 -19.02
CA PRO A 313 -20.27 5.42 -20.26
C PRO A 313 -18.94 6.20 -20.16
N MET A 314 -18.19 6.26 -21.27
CA MET A 314 -17.27 7.38 -21.54
C MET A 314 -18.07 8.63 -21.87
N ASP A 315 -17.53 9.77 -21.47
CA ASP A 315 -17.97 11.11 -21.87
C ASP A 315 -18.34 11.15 -23.36
N HIS A 316 -19.54 11.64 -23.66
CA HIS A 316 -19.75 12.38 -24.90
C HIS A 316 -18.73 13.53 -24.89
N ASP A 317 -18.04 13.72 -26.01
CA ASP A 317 -17.12 14.83 -26.32
C ASP A 317 -15.62 14.55 -26.12
N ALA A 318 -15.10 13.69 -27.00
CA ALA A 318 -13.91 14.07 -27.77
C ALA A 318 -14.27 14.01 -29.25
N GLY A 319 -14.63 15.17 -29.81
CA GLY A 319 -14.76 15.35 -31.25
C GLY A 319 -13.51 14.84 -31.95
N HIS A 320 -13.63 13.69 -32.58
CA HIS A 320 -12.87 13.37 -33.77
C HIS A 320 -13.80 13.66 -34.94
N ASP A 321 -13.63 14.85 -35.51
CA ASP A 321 -13.98 15.11 -36.89
C ASP A 321 -13.21 14.09 -37.75
N ALA A 322 -13.82 12.94 -37.99
CA ALA A 322 -13.47 12.06 -39.08
C ALA A 322 -14.44 12.38 -40.22
N ASP A 323 -14.12 13.47 -40.91
CA ASP A 323 -14.48 13.71 -42.29
C ASP A 323 -14.17 12.44 -43.11
N HIS A 324 -15.17 11.59 -43.27
CA HIS A 324 -15.19 10.59 -44.32
C HIS A 324 -16.09 11.14 -45.42
N GLY A 325 -15.43 11.81 -46.37
CA GLY A 325 -16.02 12.27 -47.61
C GLY A 325 -16.79 11.15 -48.30
N ASP A 326 -18.10 11.34 -48.36
CA ASP A 326 -18.99 10.54 -49.17
C ASP A 326 -18.81 11.00 -50.63
N GLN A 327 -18.00 10.27 -51.38
CA GLN A 327 -17.94 10.39 -52.83
C GLN A 327 -19.13 9.63 -53.42
N HIS A 328 -20.25 10.32 -53.58
CA HIS A 328 -21.27 9.92 -54.54
C HIS A 328 -22.03 11.16 -54.97
N ASP A 329 -21.69 11.69 -56.15
CA ASP A 329 -22.65 12.38 -57.00
C ASP A 329 -22.34 12.04 -58.46
N ASP A 330 -23.22 11.19 -58.99
CA ASP A 330 -23.46 10.88 -60.40
C ASP A 330 -23.98 12.14 -61.11
N ASP A 331 -23.16 12.77 -61.96
CA ASP A 331 -23.65 13.77 -62.93
C ASP A 331 -23.58 13.20 -64.35
N GLY A 332 -24.65 12.47 -64.69
CA GLY A 332 -25.03 12.20 -66.06
C GLY A 332 -25.54 13.47 -66.73
N HIS A 333 -24.70 14.09 -67.55
CA HIS A 333 -25.12 15.19 -68.43
C HIS A 333 -25.95 14.66 -69.60
N GLY A 334 -27.23 15.00 -69.58
CA GLY A 334 -28.14 14.88 -70.70
C GLY A 334 -28.97 16.15 -70.85
N ASP A 335 -28.64 16.88 -71.92
CA ASP A 335 -29.56 17.54 -72.86
C ASP A 335 -30.11 18.98 -72.64
N HIS A 336 -29.84 19.77 -73.70
CA HIS A 336 -30.67 20.82 -74.32
C HIS A 336 -30.84 22.16 -73.56
N ASP A 337 -30.64 23.37 -74.12
CA ASP A 337 -30.99 23.88 -75.46
C ASP A 337 -30.45 25.32 -75.75
N HIS A 338 -30.42 25.67 -77.04
CA HIS A 338 -30.54 26.99 -77.73
C HIS A 338 -29.60 28.18 -77.42
N ASP A 339 -28.75 28.57 -78.38
CA ASP A 339 -29.02 29.56 -79.46
C ASP A 339 -27.88 29.59 -80.50
#